data_AF-A0A3A8N7X8-F1
#
_entry.id   AF-A0A3A8N7X8-F1
#
_cell.length_a   1.000
_cell.length_b   1.000
_cell.length_c   1.000
_cell.angle_alpha   90.00
_cell.angle_beta   90.00
_cell.angle_gamma   90.00
#
_symmetry.space_group_name_H-M   'P 1'
#
loop_
_entity.id
_entity.type
_entity.pdbx_description
1 polymer ?
#
loop_
_entity_poly.entity_id
_entity_poly.type
_entity_poly.pdbx_seq_one_letter_code
_entity_poly.pdbx_strand_id
1 'polypeptide(L)'
;MVARGTLWKTSTPRFLMRLTAISLPTTAAISGAFTAWMSWPDFSFMVFWVSLVSVGFIVGLITLLSLIVRVDAPGSTWLKLPLQHIEVLENGATLSDASGVLLGVQSAGTLQVVRTNLRHGKGGLAGAVALEHAGGTTWVVPYQLLGAWSGIRGVHHTAEAHRIEDPLFDALLTLAD
;
A
#
# COMPACT_ATOMS: atom_id res chain seq x y z
N MET A 1 2.33 22.18 -7.90
CA MET A 1 1.97 20.97 -8.68
C MET A 1 2.71 19.79 -8.04
N VAL A 2 2.16 19.25 -6.96
CA VAL A 2 2.79 18.14 -6.22
C VAL A 2 2.21 16.84 -6.76
N ALA A 3 3.10 15.90 -7.05
CA ALA A 3 2.81 14.69 -7.78
C ALA A 3 1.60 13.94 -7.19
N ARG A 4 0.64 13.55 -8.05
CA ARG A 4 -0.27 12.41 -7.82
C ARG A 4 0.56 11.12 -7.75
N GLY A 5 1.45 11.05 -6.78
CA GLY A 5 2.37 9.96 -6.59
C GLY A 5 1.60 8.88 -5.87
N THR A 6 1.55 7.70 -6.44
CA THR A 6 1.36 6.46 -5.71
C THR A 6 2.74 5.81 -5.65
N LEU A 7 3.24 5.46 -4.46
CA LEU A 7 4.62 5.01 -4.31
C LEU A 7 4.70 3.59 -4.87
N TRP A 8 5.48 3.39 -5.94
CA TRP A 8 5.63 2.16 -6.71
C TRP A 8 6.31 1.00 -5.97
N LYS A 9 6.24 0.97 -4.64
CA LYS A 9 6.72 -0.16 -3.85
C LYS A 9 5.61 -1.20 -3.73
N THR A 10 5.59 -2.11 -4.69
CA THR A 10 4.80 -3.34 -4.61
C THR A 10 5.19 -4.10 -3.36
N SER A 11 4.30 -4.20 -2.35
CA SER A 11 4.54 -5.15 -1.28
C SER A 11 4.21 -6.55 -1.80
N THR A 12 5.25 -7.36 -2.00
CA THR A 12 5.18 -8.78 -2.41
C THR A 12 4.02 -9.56 -1.77
N PRO A 13 3.72 -9.43 -0.46
CA PRO A 13 2.58 -10.14 0.15
C PRO A 13 1.22 -9.66 -0.36
N ARG A 14 1.00 -8.36 -0.61
CA ARG A 14 -0.27 -7.86 -1.17
C ARG A 14 -0.44 -8.31 -2.61
N PHE A 15 0.64 -8.33 -3.39
CA PHE A 15 0.63 -8.88 -4.74
C PHE A 15 0.22 -10.35 -4.76
N LEU A 16 0.86 -11.19 -3.94
CA LEU A 16 0.56 -12.62 -3.86
C LEU A 16 -0.89 -12.88 -3.41
N MET A 17 -1.35 -12.20 -2.36
CA MET A 17 -2.72 -12.37 -1.86
C MET A 17 -3.76 -12.00 -2.93
N ARG A 18 -3.53 -10.90 -3.66
CA ARG A 18 -4.44 -10.43 -4.72
C ARG A 18 -4.37 -11.32 -5.96
N LEU A 19 -3.19 -11.80 -6.33
CA LEU A 19 -3.01 -12.76 -7.40
C LEU A 19 -3.82 -14.04 -7.11
N THR A 20 -3.70 -14.56 -5.89
CA THR A 20 -4.48 -15.72 -5.43
C THR A 20 -5.99 -15.44 -5.48
N ALA A 21 -6.45 -14.29 -4.98
CA ALA A 21 -7.88 -13.96 -4.97
C ALA A 21 -8.50 -13.92 -6.38
N ILE A 22 -7.73 -13.53 -7.40
CA ILE A 22 -8.19 -13.47 -8.79
C ILE A 22 -8.04 -14.84 -9.48
N SER A 23 -6.99 -15.60 -9.17
CA SER A 23 -6.73 -16.91 -9.77
C SER A 23 -7.58 -18.03 -9.17
N LEU A 24 -8.04 -17.92 -7.92
CA LEU A 24 -8.76 -19.00 -7.23
C LEU A 24 -10.13 -19.33 -7.86
N PRO A 25 -11.00 -18.35 -8.19
CA PRO A 25 -12.29 -18.63 -8.82
C PRO A 25 -12.14 -19.21 -10.24
N THR A 26 -11.18 -18.70 -11.00
CA THR A 26 -10.87 -19.21 -12.35
C THR A 26 -10.30 -20.62 -12.30
N THR A 27 -9.40 -20.91 -11.36
CA THR A 27 -8.86 -22.25 -11.15
C THR A 27 -9.97 -23.23 -10.74
N ALA A 28 -10.88 -22.83 -9.85
CA ALA A 28 -12.00 -23.66 -9.44
C ALA A 28 -12.96 -23.98 -10.60
N ALA A 29 -13.30 -22.99 -11.43
CA ALA A 29 -14.14 -23.18 -12.61
C ALA A 29 -13.50 -24.11 -13.64
N ILE A 30 -12.20 -23.93 -13.90
CA ILE A 30 -11.44 -24.80 -14.82
C ILE A 30 -11.37 -26.22 -14.29
N SER A 31 -11.11 -26.40 -12.99
CA SER A 31 -11.07 -27.73 -12.36
C SER A 31 -12.41 -28.46 -12.50
N GLY A 32 -13.53 -27.77 -12.29
CA GLY A 32 -14.87 -28.33 -12.52
C GLY A 32 -15.09 -28.79 -13.96
N ALA A 33 -14.74 -27.95 -14.94
CA ALA A 33 -14.84 -28.29 -16.35
C ALA A 33 -13.93 -29.47 -16.75
N PHE A 34 -12.74 -29.53 -16.16
CA PHE A 34 -11.75 -30.58 -16.40
C PHE A 34 -12.20 -31.94 -15.89
N THR A 35 -12.79 -31.98 -14.70
CA THR A 35 -13.32 -33.21 -14.09
C THR A 35 -14.50 -33.76 -14.92
N ALA A 36 -15.35 -32.87 -15.43
CA ALA A 36 -16.45 -33.23 -16.32
C ALA A 36 -15.98 -33.76 -17.68
N TRP A 37 -14.87 -33.23 -18.20
CA TRP A 37 -14.34 -33.65 -19.49
C TRP A 37 -13.55 -34.97 -19.44
N MET A 38 -12.83 -35.25 -18.35
CA MET A 38 -12.16 -36.54 -18.15
C MET A 38 -13.12 -37.73 -18.08
N SER A 39 -14.38 -37.48 -17.70
CA SER A 39 -15.41 -38.51 -17.60
C SER A 39 -16.18 -38.73 -18.91
N TRP A 40 -15.76 -38.08 -20.01
CA TRP A 40 -16.37 -38.28 -21.33
C TRP A 40 -15.73 -39.43 -22.14
N PRO A 41 -16.54 -40.19 -22.91
CA PRO A 41 -16.06 -41.37 -23.65
C PRO A 41 -14.99 -41.06 -24.70
N ASP A 42 -15.03 -39.88 -25.31
CA ASP A 42 -14.14 -39.46 -26.40
C ASP A 42 -12.92 -38.65 -25.90
N PHE A 43 -12.47 -38.92 -24.68
CA PHE A 43 -11.35 -38.20 -24.08
C PHE A 43 -10.05 -38.43 -24.88
N SER A 44 -9.44 -37.33 -25.34
CA SER A 44 -8.13 -37.31 -25.98
C SER A 44 -7.12 -36.56 -25.14
N PHE A 45 -6.07 -37.25 -24.71
CA PHE A 45 -5.00 -36.67 -23.90
C PHE A 45 -4.28 -35.51 -24.60
N MET A 46 -4.10 -35.59 -25.93
CA MET A 46 -3.41 -34.55 -26.69
C MET A 46 -4.25 -33.26 -26.77
N VAL A 47 -5.55 -33.40 -27.04
CA VAL A 47 -6.50 -32.27 -27.08
C VAL A 47 -6.62 -31.63 -25.70
N PHE A 48 -6.64 -32.46 -24.66
CA PHE A 48 -6.62 -32.03 -23.28
C PHE A 48 -5.37 -31.23 -22.92
N TRP A 49 -4.17 -31.69 -23.30
CA TRP A 49 -2.92 -30.99 -23.02
C TRP A 49 -2.87 -29.62 -23.70
N VAL A 50 -3.25 -29.56 -24.98
CA VAL A 50 -3.32 -28.30 -25.75
C VAL A 50 -4.35 -27.34 -25.13
N SER A 51 -5.48 -27.87 -24.66
CA SER A 51 -6.52 -27.07 -24.01
C SER A 51 -6.09 -26.55 -22.65
N LEU A 52 -5.42 -27.37 -21.83
CA LEU A 52 -4.89 -26.95 -20.54
C LEU A 52 -3.89 -25.80 -20.69
N VAL A 53 -2.95 -25.91 -21.64
CA VAL A 53 -1.98 -24.84 -21.94
C VAL A 53 -2.67 -23.57 -22.41
N SER A 54 -3.62 -23.69 -23.34
CA SER A 54 -4.33 -22.55 -23.92
C SER A 54 -5.19 -21.81 -22.88
N VAL A 55 -5.95 -22.57 -22.08
CA VAL A 55 -6.78 -22.02 -21.00
C VAL A 55 -5.92 -21.40 -19.91
N GLY A 56 -4.84 -22.07 -19.50
CA GLY A 56 -3.89 -21.54 -18.52
C GLY A 56 -3.24 -20.22 -18.98
N PHE A 57 -2.85 -20.14 -20.26
CA PHE A 57 -2.31 -18.92 -20.86
C PHE A 57 -3.33 -17.78 -20.88
N ILE A 58 -4.57 -18.06 -21.31
CA ILE A 58 -5.64 -17.06 -21.36
C ILE A 58 -5.98 -16.54 -19.96
N VAL A 59 -6.13 -17.42 -18.98
CA VAL A 59 -6.41 -17.01 -17.59
C VAL A 59 -5.23 -16.23 -17.00
N GLY A 60 -4.00 -16.65 -17.25
CA GLY A 60 -2.81 -15.91 -16.87
C GLY A 60 -2.81 -14.49 -17.45
N LEU A 61 -3.12 -14.37 -18.75
CA LEU A 61 -3.20 -13.09 -19.46
C LEU A 61 -4.31 -12.18 -18.92
N ILE A 62 -5.53 -12.71 -18.73
CA ILE A 62 -6.67 -11.95 -18.17
C ILE A 62 -6.36 -11.47 -16.75
N THR A 63 -5.75 -12.34 -15.94
CA THR A 63 -5.36 -12.01 -14.57
C THR A 63 -4.32 -10.90 -14.57
N LEU A 64 -3.30 -10.99 -15.42
CA LEU A 64 -2.25 -9.98 -15.57
C LEU A 64 -2.84 -8.63 -16.03
N LEU A 65 -3.69 -8.64 -17.07
CA LEU A 65 -4.35 -7.44 -17.59
C LEU A 65 -5.25 -6.80 -16.53
N SER A 66 -6.04 -7.59 -15.81
CA SER A 66 -6.89 -7.11 -14.72
C SER A 66 -6.06 -6.44 -13.62
N LEU A 67 -4.88 -6.98 -13.33
CA LEU A 67 -3.97 -6.44 -12.35
C LEU A 67 -3.37 -5.11 -12.82
N ILE A 68 -2.93 -5.02 -14.08
CA ILE A 68 -2.39 -3.79 -14.69
C ILE A 68 -3.44 -2.68 -14.67
N VAL A 69 -4.66 -2.94 -15.17
CA VAL A 69 -5.75 -1.96 -15.19
C VAL A 69 -6.09 -1.47 -13.78
N ARG A 70 -6.12 -2.37 -12.79
CA ARG A 70 -6.37 -1.98 -11.39
C ARG A 70 -5.23 -1.19 -10.79
N VAL A 71 -3.98 -1.45 -11.15
CA VAL A 71 -2.82 -0.69 -10.65
C VAL A 71 -2.76 0.70 -11.27
N ASP A 72 -3.07 0.83 -12.56
CA ASP A 72 -2.94 2.09 -13.31
C ASP A 72 -4.16 3.01 -13.21
N ALA A 73 -5.28 2.53 -12.65
CA ALA A 73 -6.45 3.34 -12.40
C ALA A 73 -6.10 4.61 -11.56
N PRO A 74 -6.63 5.81 -11.91
CA PRO A 74 -6.39 7.04 -11.17
C PRO A 74 -6.82 6.89 -9.70
N GLY A 75 -5.93 7.22 -8.76
CA GLY A 75 -6.20 7.10 -7.32
C GLY A 75 -6.15 5.66 -6.77
N SER A 76 -5.72 4.68 -7.58
CA SER A 76 -5.65 3.30 -7.13
C SER A 76 -4.58 3.07 -6.05
N THR A 77 -5.02 2.55 -4.91
CA THR A 77 -4.20 2.11 -3.76
C THR A 77 -3.96 0.60 -3.76
N TRP A 78 -4.32 -0.10 -4.85
CA TRP A 78 -4.43 -1.57 -4.86
C TRP A 78 -3.12 -2.33 -4.58
N LEU A 79 -2.01 -1.85 -5.13
CA LEU A 79 -0.65 -2.39 -4.89
C LEU A 79 0.37 -1.28 -4.61
N LYS A 80 -0.15 -0.07 -4.43
CA LYS A 80 0.62 1.14 -4.20
C LYS A 80 0.46 1.51 -2.73
N LEU A 81 1.54 1.92 -2.08
CA LEU A 81 1.40 2.54 -0.77
C LEU A 81 0.57 3.82 -0.97
N PRO A 82 -0.53 4.01 -0.22
CA PRO A 82 -1.30 5.24 -0.27
C PRO A 82 -0.36 6.36 0.18
N LEU A 83 0.08 7.17 -0.77
CA LEU A 83 0.80 8.40 -0.46
C LEU A 83 -0.25 9.35 0.09
N GLN A 84 -0.17 9.56 1.40
CA GLN A 84 -0.98 10.58 2.05
C GLN A 84 -0.35 11.92 1.73
N HIS A 85 -1.19 12.86 1.30
CA HIS A 85 -0.78 14.20 0.98
C HIS A 85 -0.82 15.04 2.25
N ILE A 86 0.34 15.60 2.60
CA ILE A 86 0.49 16.43 3.78
C ILE A 86 0.72 17.85 3.27
N GLU A 87 -0.18 18.76 3.61
CA GLU A 87 0.02 20.19 3.36
C GLU A 87 0.19 20.91 4.69
N VAL A 88 1.32 21.59 4.84
CA VAL A 88 1.59 22.47 5.97
C VAL A 88 1.23 23.89 5.57
N LEU A 89 0.27 24.47 6.29
CA LEU A 89 -0.16 25.87 6.17
C LEU A 89 0.41 26.66 7.36
N GLU A 90 0.40 28.00 7.27
CA GLU A 90 0.95 28.90 8.32
C GLU A 90 0.39 28.61 9.72
N ASN A 91 -0.84 28.10 9.84
CA ASN A 91 -1.52 27.85 11.11
C ASN A 91 -1.89 26.37 11.35
N GLY A 92 -1.23 25.42 10.67
CA GLY A 92 -1.38 23.99 10.95
C GLY A 92 -1.22 23.07 9.74
N ALA A 93 -1.28 21.77 9.98
CA ALA A 93 -1.20 20.75 8.94
C ALA A 93 -2.58 20.21 8.53
N THR A 94 -2.71 19.86 7.25
CA THR A 94 -3.81 19.06 6.73
C THR A 94 -3.27 17.75 6.18
N LEU A 95 -4.01 16.68 6.43
CA LEU A 95 -3.71 15.34 5.95
C LEU A 95 -4.84 14.89 5.04
N SER A 96 -4.50 14.55 3.80
CA SER A 96 -5.44 13.99 2.83
C SER A 96 -4.95 12.64 2.33
N ASP A 97 -5.88 11.77 1.94
CA ASP A 97 -5.54 10.50 1.33
C ASP A 97 -5.12 10.66 -0.15
N ALA A 98 -4.73 9.56 -0.78
CA ALA A 98 -4.31 9.54 -2.19
C ALA A 98 -5.44 9.90 -3.18
N SER A 99 -6.69 9.91 -2.74
CA SER A 99 -7.86 10.31 -3.53
C SER A 99 -8.23 11.79 -3.34
N GLY A 100 -7.53 12.49 -2.43
CA GLY A 100 -7.81 13.88 -2.08
C GLY A 100 -8.90 14.03 -1.02
N VAL A 101 -9.33 12.93 -0.39
CA VAL A 101 -10.26 12.99 0.74
C VAL A 101 -9.50 13.43 1.98
N LEU A 102 -10.02 14.44 2.65
CA LEU A 102 -9.44 14.98 3.87
C LEU A 102 -9.56 13.97 5.03
N LEU A 103 -8.42 13.53 5.55
CA LEU A 103 -8.32 12.61 6.68
C LEU A 103 -8.29 13.34 8.03
N GLY A 104 -7.76 14.57 8.06
CA GLY A 104 -7.71 15.39 9.26
C GLY A 104 -7.08 16.76 9.04
N VAL A 105 -7.45 17.70 9.91
CA VAL A 105 -6.95 19.09 9.93
C VAL A 105 -6.55 19.44 11.36
N GLN A 106 -5.32 19.93 11.53
CA GLN A 106 -4.77 20.27 12.85
C GLN A 106 -5.49 21.47 13.47
N SER A 107 -5.77 22.50 12.68
CA SER A 107 -6.50 23.69 13.15
C SER A 107 -7.94 23.39 13.58
N ALA A 108 -8.53 22.28 13.10
CA ALA A 108 -9.85 21.80 13.52
C ALA A 108 -9.77 20.78 14.68
N GLY A 109 -8.56 20.48 15.20
CA GLY A 109 -8.35 19.49 16.26
C GLY A 109 -8.56 18.03 15.84
N THR A 110 -8.73 17.77 14.55
CA THR A 110 -8.99 16.42 14.00
C THR A 110 -7.72 15.69 13.58
N LEU A 111 -6.58 16.38 13.61
CA LEU A 111 -5.24 15.86 13.36
C LEU A 111 -4.32 16.31 14.51
N GLN A 112 -3.66 15.37 15.17
CA GLN A 112 -2.59 15.65 16.13
C GLN A 112 -1.26 15.29 15.52
N VAL A 113 -0.28 16.19 15.66
CA VAL A 113 1.08 16.02 15.15
C VAL A 113 1.97 15.84 16.38
N VAL A 114 2.58 14.66 16.53
CA VAL A 114 3.32 14.29 17.74
C VAL A 114 4.71 13.76 17.39
N ARG A 115 5.72 14.20 18.13
CA ARG A 115 7.08 13.65 18.03
C ARG A 115 7.13 12.25 18.64
N THR A 116 7.67 11.29 17.89
CA THR A 116 7.83 9.91 18.34
C THR A 116 9.18 9.32 17.91
N ASN A 117 9.57 8.22 18.57
CA ASN A 117 10.70 7.42 18.13
C ASN A 117 10.16 6.14 17.49
N LEU A 118 10.46 5.90 16.21
CA LEU A 118 10.01 4.71 15.49
C LEU A 118 11.16 3.71 15.34
N ARG A 119 10.89 2.43 15.56
CA ARG A 119 11.88 1.38 15.33
C ARG A 119 12.09 1.16 13.82
N HIS A 120 13.26 1.52 13.32
CA HIS A 120 13.59 1.37 11.90
C HIS A 120 14.47 0.14 11.66
N GLY A 121 13.86 -0.95 11.18
CA GLY A 121 14.56 -2.20 10.86
C GLY A 121 15.17 -2.90 12.08
N LYS A 122 16.30 -3.58 11.88
CA LYS A 122 17.05 -4.28 12.95
C LYS A 122 17.99 -3.36 13.74
N GLY A 123 18.21 -2.14 13.27
CA GLY A 123 19.40 -1.34 13.62
C GLY A 123 19.20 -0.15 14.57
N GLY A 124 17.98 0.20 14.99
CA GLY A 124 17.81 1.26 15.99
C GLY A 124 16.44 1.94 16.00
N LEU A 125 16.28 2.88 16.93
CA LEU A 125 15.19 3.85 16.97
C LEU A 125 15.60 5.07 16.15
N ALA A 126 14.67 5.60 15.35
CA ALA A 126 14.83 6.82 14.57
C ALA A 126 13.75 7.82 14.97
N GLY A 127 14.08 9.11 14.94
CA GLY A 127 13.10 10.18 15.13
C GLY A 127 12.06 10.17 14.01
N ALA A 128 10.79 10.28 14.38
CA ALA A 128 9.65 10.24 13.46
C ALA A 128 8.54 11.18 13.94
N VAL A 129 7.64 11.56 13.05
CA VAL A 129 6.43 12.32 13.40
C VAL A 129 5.22 11.40 13.24
N ALA A 130 4.42 11.29 14.29
CA ALA A 130 3.11 10.65 14.27
C ALA A 130 2.05 11.68 13.89
N LEU A 131 1.28 11.37 12.85
CA LEU A 131 0.09 12.10 12.45
C LEU A 131 -1.12 11.27 12.88
N GLU A 132 -1.69 11.61 14.02
CA GLU A 132 -2.83 10.91 14.61
C GLU A 132 -4.13 11.57 14.14
N HIS A 133 -5.00 10.78 13.51
CA HIS A 133 -6.31 11.21 13.04
C HIS A 133 -7.37 10.15 13.40
N ALA A 134 -8.65 10.46 13.23
CA ALA A 134 -9.74 9.54 13.60
C ALA A 134 -9.68 8.17 12.89
N GLY A 135 -9.01 8.09 11.74
CA GLY A 135 -8.83 6.87 10.95
C GLY A 135 -7.58 6.05 11.28
N GLY A 136 -6.73 6.52 12.20
CA GLY A 136 -5.49 5.85 12.59
C GLY A 136 -4.30 6.78 12.75
N THR A 137 -3.11 6.20 12.79
CA THR A 137 -1.84 6.94 12.94
C THR A 137 -0.98 6.71 11.72
N THR A 138 -0.60 7.81 11.06
CA THR A 138 0.37 7.81 9.99
C THR A 138 1.74 8.20 10.53
N TRP A 139 2.72 7.34 10.32
CA TRP A 139 4.09 7.61 10.75
C TRP A 139 4.90 8.18 9.61
N VAL A 140 5.64 9.25 9.89
CA VAL A 140 6.39 10.00 8.90
C VAL A 140 7.83 10.12 9.33
N VAL A 141 8.77 9.90 8.40
CA VAL A 141 10.21 9.99 8.64
C VAL A 141 10.89 10.76 7.50
N PRO A 142 11.97 11.50 7.78
CA PRO A 142 12.74 12.18 6.74
C PRO A 142 13.52 11.16 5.88
N TYR A 143 14.03 11.61 4.73
CA TYR A 143 14.88 10.75 3.89
C TYR A 143 16.22 10.47 4.57
N GLN A 144 16.78 11.49 5.24
CA GLN A 144 17.94 11.36 6.10
C GLN A 144 17.49 10.99 7.51
N LEU A 145 17.66 9.73 7.90
CA LEU A 145 17.22 9.25 9.21
C LEU A 145 17.85 10.06 10.34
N LEU A 146 17.00 10.65 11.16
CA LEU A 146 17.41 11.30 12.40
C LEU A 146 17.57 10.24 13.50
N GLY A 147 18.58 10.44 14.36
CA GLY A 147 18.74 9.64 15.58
C GLY A 147 17.52 9.74 16.49
N ALA A 148 17.36 8.78 17.39
CA ALA A 148 16.28 8.81 18.37
C ALA A 148 16.37 10.04 19.27
N TRP A 149 15.22 10.64 19.58
CA TRP A 149 15.13 11.74 20.55
C TRP A 149 15.17 11.21 21.98
N SER A 150 15.92 11.88 22.85
CA SER A 150 15.99 11.52 24.26
C SER A 150 14.65 11.78 24.97
N GLY A 151 14.28 10.93 25.92
CA GLY A 151 13.06 11.10 26.72
C GLY A 151 11.75 10.67 26.05
N ILE A 152 11.73 10.40 24.75
CA ILE A 152 10.54 9.94 24.02
C ILE A 152 10.54 8.41 23.91
N ARG A 153 9.43 7.77 24.32
CA ARG A 153 9.30 6.31 24.21
C ARG A 153 9.28 5.87 22.75
N GLY A 154 10.05 4.84 22.46
CA GLY A 154 10.04 4.17 21.16
C GLY A 154 8.75 3.39 20.95
N VAL A 155 8.09 3.64 19.83
CA VAL A 155 6.95 2.83 19.38
C VAL A 155 7.50 1.58 18.69
N HIS A 156 7.17 0.42 19.26
CA HIS A 156 7.64 -0.89 18.77
C HIS A 156 6.94 -1.36 17.48
N HIS A 157 5.97 -0.60 16.98
CA HIS A 157 5.23 -0.97 15.78
C HIS A 157 6.12 -0.92 14.54
N THR A 158 6.24 -2.05 13.85
CA THR A 158 6.76 -2.17 12.49
C THR A 158 5.77 -1.59 11.48
N ALA A 159 5.30 -0.36 11.72
CA ALA A 159 4.41 0.33 10.79
C ALA A 159 5.24 0.87 9.60
N GLU A 160 4.70 0.75 8.40
CA GLU A 160 5.29 1.30 7.17
C GLU A 160 5.37 2.83 7.31
N ALA A 161 6.51 3.35 7.78
CA ALA A 161 6.71 4.80 7.90
C ALA A 161 6.87 5.45 6.52
N HIS A 162 6.14 6.53 6.29
CA HIS A 162 6.19 7.32 5.07
C HIS A 162 7.43 8.19 5.05
N ARG A 163 8.24 8.06 4.00
CA ARG A 163 9.38 8.95 3.78
C ARG A 163 8.91 10.24 3.10
N ILE A 164 9.30 11.37 3.65
CA ILE A 164 8.98 12.70 3.12
C ILE A 164 10.25 13.54 2.98
N GLU A 165 10.15 14.62 2.21
CA GLU A 165 11.22 15.58 2.05
C GLU A 165 11.55 16.29 3.37
N ASP A 166 12.84 16.54 3.59
CA ASP A 166 13.34 17.12 4.84
C ASP A 166 12.70 18.48 5.20
N PRO A 167 12.43 19.42 4.26
CA PRO A 167 11.76 20.69 4.59
C PRO A 167 10.32 20.51 5.11
N LEU A 168 9.60 19.52 4.56
CA LEU A 168 8.25 19.21 5.00
C LEU A 168 8.27 18.54 6.38
N PHE A 169 9.28 17.72 6.64
CA PHE A 169 9.48 17.10 7.94
C PHE A 169 9.81 18.14 9.02
N ASP A 170 10.69 19.10 8.72
CA ASP A 170 11.04 20.20 9.63
C ASP A 170 9.81 21.07 9.95
N ALA A 171 8.98 21.37 8.94
CA ALA A 171 7.74 22.09 9.15
C ALA A 171 6.77 21.33 10.06
N LEU A 172 6.63 20.01 9.88
CA LEU A 172 5.85 19.18 10.79
C LEU A 172 6.44 19.12 12.20
N LEU A 173 7.77 19.11 12.34
CA LEU A 173 8.43 19.15 13.63
C LEU A 173 8.13 20.43 14.40
N THR A 174 8.07 21.59 13.72
CA THR A 174 7.70 22.86 14.36
C THR A 174 6.26 22.89 14.84
N LEU A 175 5.37 22.13 14.19
CA LEU A 175 3.96 22.00 14.58
C LEU A 175 3.73 20.94 15.67
N ALA A 176 4.75 20.14 15.98
CA ALA A 176 4.70 19.07 16.97
C ALA A 176 5.30 19.48 18.34
N ASP A 177 5.82 20.70 18.45
CA ASP A 177 6.23 21.36 19.70
C ASP A 177 5.07 22.14 20.31
#